data_AF-A0A3D5F5U7-F1
#
_entry.id   AF-A0A3D5F5U7-F1
#
_cell.length_a   1.000
_cell.length_b   1.000
_cell.length_c   1.000
_cell.angle_alpha   90.00
_cell.angle_beta   90.00
_cell.angle_gamma   90.00
#
_symmetry.space_group_name_H-M   'P 1'
#
loop_
_entity.id
_entity.type
_entity.pdbx_description
1 polymer ?
#
loop_
_entity_poly.entity_id
_entity_poly.type
_entity_poly.pdbx_seq_one_letter_code
_entity_poly.pdbx_strand_id
1 'polypeptide(L)'
;DLAHQIDAREIPEDWSTGYFPLFANEPYPEQEGEVVARNGEVFQLNTTLVDWAFNLTKDIELMDTVAMLALRSKYTEMPAAQLPPKVLRGDHLSASTFWHGKLFNDWANDWTAFWTNGKGNFMTSGMEDTGSYQALTYLDNAGLADKKRVMVLRTASNFTMQPTGMTAAENLASESSGAGYAGMLPSLEAAYKVGSTVIDEIVLNWDKYQDTLPGQQ
;
A
#
# COMPACT_ATOMS: atom_id res chain seq x y z
N ASP A 1 11.28 -3.92 -3.45
CA ASP A 1 10.91 -5.33 -3.73
C ASP A 1 12.06 -6.11 -4.38
N LEU A 2 13.28 -6.03 -3.83
CA LEU A 2 14.37 -6.86 -4.35
C LEU A 2 14.06 -8.33 -4.09
N ALA A 3 14.01 -9.13 -5.16
CA ALA A 3 13.49 -10.48 -5.12
C ALA A 3 14.07 -11.33 -6.25
N HIS A 4 13.98 -12.64 -6.07
CA HIS A 4 14.03 -13.58 -7.19
C HIS A 4 12.65 -13.69 -7.84
N GLN A 5 12.64 -13.85 -9.16
CA GLN A 5 11.44 -14.13 -9.94
C GLN A 5 11.74 -15.24 -10.95
N ILE A 6 10.95 -16.31 -10.89
CA ILE A 6 10.93 -17.37 -11.89
C ILE A 6 9.83 -17.05 -12.92
N ASP A 7 10.09 -17.35 -14.20
CA ASP A 7 9.04 -17.28 -15.23
C ASP A 7 7.85 -18.13 -14.80
N ALA A 8 6.63 -17.59 -14.88
CA ALA A 8 5.45 -18.23 -14.36
C ALA A 8 5.17 -19.62 -14.95
N ARG A 9 5.71 -19.92 -16.14
CA ARG A 9 5.57 -21.21 -16.83
C ARG A 9 6.55 -22.28 -16.32
N GLU A 10 7.56 -21.88 -15.56
CA GLU A 10 8.63 -22.73 -15.05
C GLU A 10 8.60 -22.85 -13.52
N ILE A 11 7.57 -22.30 -12.86
CA ILE A 11 7.37 -22.44 -11.41
C ILE A 11 7.18 -23.93 -11.08
N PRO A 12 7.93 -24.50 -10.13
CA PRO A 12 7.71 -25.86 -9.64
C PRO A 12 6.27 -26.09 -9.16
N GLU A 13 5.71 -27.28 -9.41
CA GLU A 13 4.30 -27.58 -9.08
C GLU A 13 3.98 -27.49 -7.58
N ASP A 14 4.99 -27.63 -6.73
CA ASP A 14 4.89 -27.55 -5.27
C ASP A 14 5.08 -26.13 -4.71
N TRP A 15 5.36 -25.13 -5.56
CA TRP A 15 5.54 -23.74 -5.15
C TRP A 15 4.27 -22.92 -5.32
N SER A 16 3.90 -22.13 -4.31
CA SER A 16 2.75 -21.22 -4.36
C SER A 16 2.98 -19.99 -5.23
N THR A 17 4.24 -19.57 -5.39
CA THR A 17 4.64 -18.39 -6.18
C THR A 17 6.05 -18.57 -6.72
N GLY A 18 6.34 -17.93 -7.86
CA GLY A 18 7.70 -17.82 -8.41
C GLY A 18 8.45 -16.58 -7.92
N TYR A 19 7.84 -15.75 -7.06
CA TYR A 19 8.38 -14.48 -6.60
C TYR A 19 8.69 -14.56 -5.10
N PHE A 20 9.98 -14.50 -4.72
CA PHE A 20 10.44 -14.80 -3.36
C PHE A 20 11.68 -13.97 -2.96
N PRO A 21 12.02 -13.89 -1.65
CA PRO A 21 13.11 -13.04 -1.15
C PRO A 21 14.44 -13.25 -1.90
N LEU A 22 15.16 -12.16 -2.16
CA LEU A 22 16.40 -12.16 -2.96
C LEU A 22 17.48 -13.13 -2.45
N PHE A 23 17.49 -13.45 -1.16
CA PHE A 23 18.50 -14.33 -0.56
C PHE A 23 17.94 -15.70 -0.13
N ALA A 24 16.70 -16.01 -0.52
CA ALA A 24 16.11 -17.32 -0.36
C ALA A 24 16.28 -18.16 -1.64
N ASN A 25 16.09 -19.47 -1.52
CA ASN A 25 16.13 -20.43 -2.63
C ASN A 25 14.74 -21.01 -2.98
N GLU A 26 13.72 -20.64 -2.21
CA GLU A 26 12.33 -21.07 -2.36
C GLU A 26 11.39 -19.99 -1.79
N PRO A 27 10.09 -20.03 -2.09
CA PRO A 27 9.09 -19.12 -1.51
C PRO A 27 8.96 -19.29 -0.01
N TYR A 28 9.17 -18.19 0.72
CA TYR A 28 8.91 -18.06 2.16
C TYR A 28 9.44 -19.25 3.00
N PRO A 29 10.76 -19.53 2.93
CA PRO A 29 11.34 -20.68 3.61
C PRO A 29 11.08 -20.59 5.12
N GLU A 30 10.85 -21.75 5.75
CA GLU A 30 10.83 -21.82 7.20
C GLU A 30 12.19 -21.37 7.76
N GLN A 31 12.14 -20.55 8.81
CA GLN A 31 13.34 -20.09 9.48
C GLN A 31 13.15 -20.08 11.00
N GLU A 32 14.23 -20.36 11.71
CA GLU A 32 14.25 -20.24 13.16
C GLU A 32 14.23 -18.76 13.56
N GLY A 33 13.14 -18.32 14.19
CA GLY A 33 13.00 -16.97 14.73
C GLY A 33 12.38 -15.96 13.75
N GLU A 34 12.41 -14.69 14.16
CA GLU A 34 11.79 -13.60 13.38
C GLU A 34 12.56 -13.32 12.08
N VAL A 35 11.83 -13.04 11.00
CA VAL A 35 12.37 -12.50 9.75
C VAL A 35 12.94 -11.12 10.03
N VAL A 36 14.21 -10.92 9.67
CA VAL A 36 14.89 -9.64 9.85
C VAL A 36 15.14 -9.00 8.49
N ALA A 37 14.40 -7.93 8.20
CA ALA A 37 14.67 -7.06 7.06
C ALA A 37 15.97 -6.27 7.30
N ARG A 38 16.94 -6.38 6.40
CA ARG A 38 18.28 -5.76 6.54
C ARG A 38 18.62 -4.79 5.40
N ASN A 39 17.92 -4.88 4.28
CA ASN A 39 18.26 -4.20 3.03
C ASN A 39 17.10 -3.37 2.49
N GLY A 40 16.23 -2.87 3.37
CA GLY A 40 15.11 -2.01 2.98
C GLY A 40 13.90 -2.80 2.46
N GLU A 41 13.72 -4.04 2.90
CA GLU A 41 12.55 -4.85 2.56
C GLU A 41 11.29 -4.37 3.30
N VAL A 42 11.46 -3.78 4.49
CA VAL A 42 10.39 -3.20 5.32
C VAL A 42 10.84 -1.88 5.91
N PHE A 43 9.92 -0.92 5.93
CA PHE A 43 10.08 0.35 6.64
C PHE A 43 8.92 0.55 7.60
N GLN A 44 9.22 0.69 8.89
CA GLN A 44 8.21 0.97 9.91
C GLN A 44 7.96 2.48 10.01
N LEU A 45 6.73 2.90 9.74
CA LEU A 45 6.29 4.28 9.98
C LEU A 45 6.08 4.54 11.48
N ASN A 46 6.13 5.81 11.86
CA ASN A 46 5.79 6.27 13.20
C ASN A 46 4.28 6.13 13.44
N THR A 47 3.87 5.12 14.20
CA THR A 47 2.45 4.79 14.41
C THR A 47 1.69 5.87 15.18
N THR A 48 2.33 6.57 16.12
CA THR A 48 1.71 7.72 16.81
C THR A 48 1.33 8.83 15.83
N LEU A 49 2.21 9.11 14.86
CA LEU A 49 1.97 10.12 13.84
C LEU A 49 0.86 9.66 12.85
N VAL A 50 0.87 8.39 12.45
CA VAL A 50 -0.18 7.79 11.61
C VAL A 50 -1.54 7.84 12.31
N ASP A 51 -1.60 7.52 13.61
CA ASP A 51 -2.84 7.51 14.39
C ASP A 51 -3.40 8.91 14.60
N TRP A 52 -2.53 9.90 14.81
CA TRP A 52 -2.92 11.30 14.86
C TRP A 52 -3.54 11.76 13.54
N ALA A 53 -2.89 11.49 12.41
CA ALA A 53 -3.40 11.87 11.09
C ALA A 53 -4.72 11.16 10.79
N PHE A 54 -4.81 9.87 11.06
CA PHE A 54 -6.05 9.11 10.88
C PHE A 54 -7.20 9.67 11.72
N ASN A 55 -6.97 10.02 12.99
CA ASN A 55 -8.02 10.57 13.83
C ASN A 55 -8.53 11.92 13.35
N LEU A 56 -7.66 12.72 12.70
CA LEU A 56 -8.05 13.99 12.08
C LEU A 56 -8.90 13.77 10.82
N THR A 57 -8.67 12.70 10.07
CA THR A 57 -9.23 12.54 8.71
C THR A 57 -10.26 11.43 8.54
N LYS A 58 -10.43 10.52 9.51
CA LYS A 58 -11.26 9.29 9.36
C LYS A 58 -12.72 9.54 8.98
N ASP A 59 -13.26 10.70 9.36
CA ASP A 59 -14.66 11.08 9.15
C ASP A 59 -14.84 11.98 7.90
N ILE A 60 -13.78 12.22 7.12
CA ILE A 60 -13.88 12.99 5.87
C ILE A 60 -14.71 12.20 4.85
N GLU A 61 -15.77 12.83 4.36
CA GLU A 61 -16.58 12.29 3.27
C GLU A 61 -15.79 12.29 1.96
N LEU A 62 -15.63 11.09 1.39
CA LEU A 62 -14.95 10.87 0.13
C LEU A 62 -15.95 10.79 -1.03
N MET A 63 -15.49 11.17 -2.21
CA MET A 63 -16.31 11.11 -3.42
C MET A 63 -16.69 9.66 -3.74
N ASP A 64 -17.98 9.40 -3.90
CA ASP A 64 -18.51 8.10 -4.32
C ASP A 64 -19.41 8.30 -5.55
N THR A 65 -19.04 7.67 -6.66
CA THR A 65 -19.73 7.86 -7.94
C THR A 65 -20.52 6.62 -8.34
N VAL A 66 -21.53 6.80 -9.19
CA VAL A 66 -22.30 5.67 -9.75
C VAL A 66 -21.39 4.69 -10.50
N ALA A 67 -20.35 5.19 -11.17
CA ALA A 67 -19.37 4.35 -11.86
C ALA A 67 -18.55 3.51 -10.87
N MET A 68 -18.10 4.09 -9.75
CA MET A 68 -17.41 3.35 -8.69
C MET A 68 -18.30 2.28 -8.06
N LEU A 69 -19.57 2.63 -7.78
CA LEU A 69 -20.55 1.67 -7.28
C LEU A 69 -20.72 0.50 -8.25
N ALA A 70 -20.97 0.79 -9.54
CA ALA A 70 -21.13 -0.24 -10.56
C ALA A 70 -19.89 -1.13 -10.73
N LEU A 71 -18.68 -0.55 -10.59
CA LEU A 71 -17.43 -1.32 -10.62
C LEU A 71 -17.32 -2.23 -9.41
N ARG A 72 -17.44 -1.69 -8.19
CA ARG A 72 -17.25 -2.46 -6.96
C ARG A 72 -18.36 -3.49 -6.70
N SER A 73 -19.58 -3.28 -7.22
CA SER A 73 -20.66 -4.26 -7.15
C SER A 73 -20.31 -5.60 -7.82
N LYS A 74 -19.34 -5.64 -8.74
CA LYS A 74 -18.86 -6.87 -9.37
C LYS A 74 -18.09 -7.78 -8.42
N TYR A 75 -17.56 -7.25 -7.32
CA TYR A 75 -16.74 -7.99 -6.35
C TYR A 75 -17.62 -8.70 -5.30
N THR A 76 -18.51 -9.58 -5.75
CA THR A 76 -19.54 -10.22 -4.90
C THR A 76 -18.99 -11.13 -3.81
N GLU A 77 -17.77 -11.65 -4.00
CA GLU A 77 -17.10 -12.52 -3.04
C GLU A 77 -16.18 -11.75 -2.08
N MET A 78 -16.13 -10.42 -2.19
CA MET A 78 -15.27 -9.55 -1.37
C MET A 78 -16.09 -8.43 -0.73
N PRO A 79 -16.76 -8.70 0.42
CA PRO A 79 -17.63 -7.71 1.06
C PRO A 79 -16.95 -6.37 1.35
N ALA A 80 -15.66 -6.38 1.69
CA ALA A 80 -14.88 -5.17 1.92
C ALA A 80 -14.73 -4.29 0.67
N ALA A 81 -14.60 -4.90 -0.51
CA ALA A 81 -14.47 -4.19 -1.78
C ALA A 81 -15.77 -3.47 -2.16
N GLN A 82 -16.93 -3.95 -1.71
CA GLN A 82 -18.24 -3.37 -2.02
C GLN A 82 -18.58 -2.12 -1.17
N LEU A 83 -17.80 -1.85 -0.12
CA LEU A 83 -18.03 -0.69 0.75
C LEU A 83 -17.80 0.63 0.01
N PRO A 84 -18.51 1.71 0.38
CA PRO A 84 -18.18 3.06 -0.06
C PRO A 84 -16.74 3.45 0.32
N PRO A 85 -16.12 4.40 -0.40
CA PRO A 85 -14.80 4.91 -0.07
C PRO A 85 -14.75 5.49 1.35
N LYS A 86 -13.67 5.19 2.06
CA LYS A 86 -13.39 5.69 3.41
C LYS A 86 -11.89 5.77 3.65
N VAL A 87 -11.48 6.59 4.61
CA VAL A 87 -10.10 6.63 5.08
C VAL A 87 -9.84 5.41 5.96
N LEU A 88 -8.73 4.71 5.71
CA LEU A 88 -8.32 3.50 6.41
C LEU A 88 -6.85 3.57 6.82
N ARG A 89 -6.46 2.69 7.75
CA ARG A 89 -5.07 2.40 8.11
C ARG A 89 -4.77 0.95 7.74
N GLY A 90 -3.59 0.73 7.17
CA GLY A 90 -3.06 -0.58 6.83
C GLY A 90 -1.71 -0.43 6.17
N ASP A 91 -1.16 -1.54 5.69
CA ASP A 91 0.19 -1.57 5.15
C ASP A 91 0.20 -1.46 3.63
N HIS A 92 1.28 -0.86 3.15
CA HIS A 92 1.51 -0.54 1.75
C HIS A 92 2.66 -1.38 1.19
N LEU A 93 2.42 -2.04 0.06
CA LEU A 93 3.47 -2.74 -0.68
C LEU A 93 3.87 -1.92 -1.91
N SER A 94 5.10 -1.41 -1.93
CA SER A 94 5.67 -0.82 -3.14
C SER A 94 6.44 -1.87 -3.95
N ALA A 95 6.14 -1.97 -5.24
CA ALA A 95 6.81 -2.85 -6.18
C ALA A 95 7.36 -2.09 -7.39
N SER A 96 8.44 -2.57 -7.99
CA SER A 96 9.08 -2.01 -9.19
C SER A 96 8.33 -2.36 -10.47
N THR A 97 7.35 -3.25 -10.39
CA THR A 97 6.47 -3.66 -11.50
C THR A 97 5.02 -3.43 -11.11
N PHE A 98 4.25 -2.85 -12.03
CA PHE A 98 2.80 -2.83 -11.92
C PHE A 98 2.26 -4.25 -12.13
N TRP A 99 1.81 -4.89 -11.05
CA TRP A 99 1.24 -6.23 -11.08
C TRP A 99 -0.29 -6.16 -10.99
N HIS A 100 -0.96 -7.19 -11.51
CA HIS A 100 -2.40 -7.30 -11.41
C HIS A 100 -2.85 -8.76 -11.44
N GLY A 101 -3.83 -9.09 -10.61
CA GLY A 101 -4.52 -10.37 -10.62
C GLY A 101 -4.44 -11.13 -9.30
N LYS A 102 -5.38 -12.07 -9.12
CA LYS A 102 -5.54 -12.82 -7.86
C LYS A 102 -4.23 -13.41 -7.33
N LEU A 103 -3.46 -14.12 -8.15
CA LEU A 103 -2.26 -14.84 -7.68
C LEU A 103 -1.16 -13.89 -7.19
N PHE A 104 -0.95 -12.76 -7.88
CA PHE A 104 -0.05 -11.73 -7.37
C PHE A 104 -0.63 -11.01 -6.15
N ASN A 105 -1.95 -10.90 -6.03
CA ASN A 105 -2.56 -10.38 -4.82
C ASN A 105 -2.34 -11.32 -3.62
N ASP A 106 -2.43 -12.64 -3.83
CA ASP A 106 -2.10 -13.64 -2.81
C ASP A 106 -0.61 -13.53 -2.43
N TRP A 107 0.29 -13.44 -3.42
CA TRP A 107 1.72 -13.16 -3.19
C TRP A 107 1.93 -11.88 -2.35
N ALA A 108 1.24 -10.79 -2.65
CA ALA A 108 1.40 -9.53 -1.92
C ALA A 108 0.99 -9.64 -0.44
N ASN A 109 -0.04 -10.45 -0.14
CA ASN A 109 -0.43 -10.76 1.23
C ASN A 109 0.65 -11.58 1.94
N ASP A 110 1.11 -12.66 1.31
CA ASP A 110 2.16 -13.53 1.88
C ASP A 110 3.48 -12.77 2.06
N TRP A 111 3.84 -11.90 1.10
CA TRP A 111 5.03 -11.07 1.13
C TRP A 111 4.99 -10.09 2.30
N THR A 112 3.84 -9.44 2.48
CA THR A 112 3.62 -8.54 3.62
C THR A 112 3.70 -9.30 4.94
N ALA A 113 3.04 -10.46 5.04
CA ALA A 113 3.06 -11.28 6.25
C ALA A 113 4.48 -11.77 6.58
N PHE A 114 5.21 -12.29 5.60
CA PHE A 114 6.59 -12.78 5.76
C PHE A 114 7.49 -11.69 6.33
N TRP A 115 7.56 -10.55 5.65
CA TRP A 115 8.49 -9.49 6.02
C TRP A 115 8.12 -8.76 7.31
N THR A 116 6.84 -8.76 7.69
CA THR A 116 6.36 -8.12 8.92
C THR A 116 6.21 -9.08 10.09
N ASN A 117 6.61 -10.35 9.95
CA ASN A 117 6.36 -11.40 10.95
C ASN A 117 4.88 -11.50 11.35
N GLY A 118 3.98 -11.40 10.35
CA GLY A 118 2.53 -11.49 10.50
C GLY A 118 1.87 -10.27 11.14
N LYS A 119 2.61 -9.20 11.42
CA LYS A 119 2.06 -7.97 12.05
C LYS A 119 1.38 -7.07 11.03
N GLY A 120 1.79 -7.15 9.77
CA GLY A 120 1.28 -6.31 8.69
C GLY A 120 0.02 -6.85 8.04
N ASN A 121 -0.77 -5.94 7.49
CA ASN A 121 -2.00 -6.19 6.75
C ASN A 121 -1.96 -5.43 5.42
N PHE A 122 -1.73 -6.16 4.33
CA PHE A 122 -1.68 -5.59 2.99
C PHE A 122 -3.02 -4.93 2.62
N MET A 123 -2.99 -3.63 2.33
CA MET A 123 -4.19 -2.86 1.95
C MET A 123 -4.04 -2.10 0.65
N THR A 124 -2.84 -1.61 0.35
CA THR A 124 -2.59 -0.81 -0.85
C THR A 124 -1.28 -1.19 -1.51
N SER A 125 -1.22 -1.02 -2.83
CA SER A 125 0.00 -1.18 -3.60
C SER A 125 0.37 0.11 -4.32
N GLY A 126 1.66 0.26 -4.64
CA GLY A 126 2.22 1.41 -5.34
C GLY A 126 3.63 1.08 -5.81
N MET A 127 4.41 2.09 -6.22
CA MET A 127 5.75 1.85 -6.76
C MET A 127 6.85 2.70 -6.11
N GLU A 128 6.50 3.81 -5.47
CA GLU A 128 7.48 4.86 -5.11
C GLU A 128 7.83 4.98 -3.63
N ASP A 129 6.96 4.55 -2.70
CA ASP A 129 7.05 4.97 -1.29
C ASP A 129 8.30 4.42 -0.61
N THR A 130 8.61 3.14 -0.82
CA THR A 130 9.79 2.52 -0.22
C THR A 130 11.08 3.17 -0.69
N GLY A 131 11.16 3.60 -1.96
CA GLY A 131 12.30 4.37 -2.48
C GLY A 131 12.41 5.75 -1.83
N SER A 132 11.28 6.45 -1.67
CA SER A 132 11.23 7.74 -0.97
C SER A 132 11.66 7.60 0.50
N TYR A 133 11.13 6.59 1.21
CA TYR A 133 11.50 6.31 2.61
C TYR A 133 12.98 5.95 2.73
N GLN A 134 13.51 5.13 1.82
CA GLN A 134 14.92 4.76 1.80
C GLN A 134 15.83 5.98 1.64
N ALA A 135 15.49 6.91 0.73
CA ALA A 135 16.22 8.15 0.56
C ALA A 135 16.15 9.04 1.82
N LEU A 136 14.96 9.17 2.42
CA LEU A 136 14.77 9.92 3.67
C LEU A 136 15.51 9.30 4.85
N THR A 137 15.66 7.98 4.88
CA THR A 137 16.48 7.27 5.88
C THR A 137 17.95 7.63 5.74
N TYR A 138 18.48 7.77 4.52
CA TYR A 138 19.85 8.22 4.32
C TYR A 138 20.04 9.69 4.74
N LEU A 139 19.07 10.55 4.47
CA LEU A 139 19.10 11.95 4.92
C LEU A 139 18.99 12.07 6.44
N ASP A 140 18.17 11.25 7.09
CA ASP A 140 18.05 11.14 8.55
C ASP A 140 19.39 10.73 9.19
N ASN A 141 20.03 9.69 8.65
CA ASN A 141 21.35 9.26 9.10
C ASN A 141 22.43 10.35 8.92
N ALA A 142 22.26 11.24 7.94
CA ALA A 142 23.14 12.38 7.70
C ALA A 142 22.77 13.64 8.51
N GLY A 143 21.69 13.60 9.30
CA GLY A 143 21.20 14.76 10.06
C GLY A 143 20.55 15.86 9.21
N LEU A 144 20.11 15.52 7.99
CA LEU A 144 19.49 16.46 7.03
C LEU A 144 17.96 16.34 6.95
N ALA A 145 17.39 15.28 7.51
CA ALA A 145 15.96 15.06 7.63
C ALA A 145 15.65 14.38 8.98
N ASP A 146 14.38 14.24 9.32
CA ASP A 146 13.91 13.43 10.45
C ASP A 146 12.92 12.39 9.93
N LYS A 147 13.34 11.12 9.87
CA LYS A 147 12.49 10.06 9.33
C LYS A 147 11.27 9.77 10.22
N LYS A 148 11.26 10.20 11.49
CA LYS A 148 10.10 10.05 12.38
C LYS A 148 8.92 10.94 11.96
N ARG A 149 9.15 11.90 11.06
CA ARG A 149 8.15 12.78 10.44
C ARG A 149 7.56 12.22 9.14
N VAL A 150 7.98 11.04 8.70
CA VAL A 150 7.49 10.45 7.45
C VAL A 150 6.13 9.82 7.66
N MET A 151 5.18 10.19 6.79
CA MET A 151 3.87 9.57 6.63
C MET A 151 3.68 9.22 5.15
N VAL A 152 2.87 8.19 4.90
CA VAL A 152 2.46 7.81 3.55
C VAL A 152 0.93 7.88 3.49
N LEU A 153 0.41 8.64 2.53
CA LEU A 153 -0.99 8.65 2.14
C LEU A 153 -1.09 8.09 0.72
N ARG A 154 -1.83 6.98 0.57
CA ARG A 154 -2.16 6.40 -0.73
C ARG A 154 -3.65 6.41 -0.95
N THR A 155 -4.07 6.79 -2.15
CA THR A 155 -5.47 6.75 -2.57
C THR A 155 -5.65 5.74 -3.68
N ALA A 156 -6.72 4.93 -3.59
CA ALA A 156 -6.94 3.82 -4.49
C ALA A 156 -7.70 4.26 -5.74
N SER A 157 -7.05 4.17 -6.91
CA SER A 157 -7.67 4.41 -8.23
C SER A 157 -8.40 3.18 -8.78
N ASN A 158 -8.01 1.99 -8.35
CA ASN A 158 -8.47 0.69 -8.85
C ASN A 158 -8.14 -0.43 -7.85
N PHE A 159 -8.66 -1.63 -8.11
CA PHE A 159 -8.27 -2.85 -7.39
C PHE A 159 -7.05 -3.51 -8.03
N THR A 160 -6.29 -4.24 -7.21
CA THR A 160 -5.09 -5.00 -7.59
C THR A 160 -5.40 -6.33 -8.28
N MET A 161 -6.66 -6.75 -8.29
CA MET A 161 -7.10 -7.98 -8.91
C MET A 161 -8.53 -7.86 -9.43
N GLN A 162 -8.87 -8.77 -10.33
CA GLN A 162 -10.14 -8.82 -11.02
C GLN A 162 -11.30 -9.36 -10.15
N PRO A 163 -12.56 -8.99 -10.44
CA PRO A 163 -13.73 -9.61 -9.82
C PRO A 163 -13.94 -11.05 -10.33
N THR A 164 -14.75 -11.82 -9.60
CA THR A 164 -15.13 -13.19 -9.99
C THR A 164 -15.78 -13.21 -11.39
N GLY A 165 -15.37 -14.17 -12.23
CA GLY A 165 -15.89 -14.33 -13.59
C GLY A 165 -15.18 -13.49 -14.67
N MET A 166 -14.13 -12.74 -14.33
CA MET A 166 -13.24 -12.06 -15.28
C MET A 166 -11.81 -12.60 -15.14
N THR A 167 -11.02 -12.58 -16.21
CA THR A 167 -9.59 -12.88 -16.12
C THR A 167 -8.80 -11.65 -15.67
N ALA A 168 -7.62 -11.85 -15.07
CA ALA A 168 -6.74 -10.75 -14.68
C ALA A 168 -6.32 -9.88 -15.88
N ALA A 169 -6.08 -10.50 -17.05
CA ALA A 169 -5.70 -9.77 -18.27
C ALA A 169 -6.84 -8.91 -18.81
N GLU A 170 -8.07 -9.43 -18.84
CA GLU A 170 -9.25 -8.65 -19.25
C GLU A 170 -9.50 -7.48 -18.30
N ASN A 171 -9.39 -7.70 -16.99
CA ASN A 171 -9.59 -6.60 -16.03
C ASN A 171 -8.50 -5.55 -16.18
N LEU A 172 -7.23 -5.92 -16.23
CA LEU A 172 -6.13 -4.98 -16.44
C LEU A 172 -6.29 -4.15 -17.73
N ALA A 173 -6.71 -4.79 -18.82
CA ALA A 173 -7.00 -4.09 -20.07
C ALA A 173 -8.17 -3.11 -19.91
N SER A 174 -9.20 -3.48 -19.15
CA SER A 174 -10.33 -2.61 -18.85
C SER A 174 -9.94 -1.42 -17.96
N GLU A 175 -9.07 -1.62 -16.95
CA GLU A 175 -8.49 -0.57 -16.10
C GLU A 175 -7.68 0.44 -16.91
N SER A 176 -6.94 -0.04 -17.91
CA SER A 176 -6.14 0.79 -18.82
C SER A 176 -6.99 1.56 -19.84
N SER A 177 -8.27 1.20 -19.98
CA SER A 177 -9.25 1.92 -20.80
C SER A 177 -10.06 2.86 -19.90
N GLY A 178 -10.51 4.01 -20.41
CA GLY A 178 -11.28 4.99 -19.60
C GLY A 178 -12.55 4.43 -18.93
N ALA A 179 -13.00 3.22 -19.28
CA ALA A 179 -14.12 2.52 -18.65
C ALA A 179 -13.78 1.84 -17.32
N GLY A 180 -12.51 1.48 -17.05
CA GLY A 180 -12.06 0.88 -15.79
C GLY A 180 -11.47 1.88 -14.80
N TYR A 181 -11.00 3.03 -15.28
CA TYR A 181 -10.40 4.10 -14.47
C TYR A 181 -11.42 4.94 -13.66
N ALA A 182 -12.53 4.33 -13.24
CA ALA A 182 -13.65 5.00 -12.56
C ALA A 182 -13.25 5.61 -11.20
N GLY A 183 -12.19 5.10 -10.56
CA GLY A 183 -11.70 5.58 -9.28
C GLY A 183 -10.66 6.69 -9.36
N MET A 184 -10.10 7.03 -10.54
CA MET A 184 -8.97 7.96 -10.62
C MET A 184 -9.30 9.38 -10.18
N LEU A 185 -10.33 10.01 -10.76
CA LEU A 185 -10.69 11.36 -10.36
C LEU A 185 -11.11 11.41 -8.87
N PRO A 186 -11.95 10.48 -8.37
CA PRO A 186 -12.22 10.35 -6.94
C PRO A 186 -10.97 10.18 -6.07
N SER A 187 -9.97 9.41 -6.51
CA SER A 187 -8.74 9.16 -5.75
C SER A 187 -7.82 10.39 -5.68
N LEU A 188 -7.77 11.19 -6.75
CA LEU A 188 -7.06 12.47 -6.77
C LEU A 188 -7.73 13.49 -5.82
N GLU A 189 -9.06 13.58 -5.87
CA GLU A 189 -9.83 14.44 -4.96
C GLU A 189 -9.68 14.00 -3.51
N ALA A 190 -9.68 12.69 -3.24
CA ALA A 190 -9.42 12.16 -1.91
C ALA A 190 -7.99 12.48 -1.45
N ALA A 191 -6.99 12.41 -2.34
CA ALA A 191 -5.60 12.72 -2.01
C ALA A 191 -5.45 14.18 -1.59
N TYR A 192 -6.08 15.08 -2.36
CA TYR A 192 -6.13 16.49 -2.00
C TYR A 192 -6.85 16.70 -0.66
N LYS A 193 -8.10 16.27 -0.51
CA LYS A 193 -8.91 16.52 0.69
C LYS A 193 -8.26 15.96 1.97
N VAL A 194 -7.84 14.70 1.95
CA VAL A 194 -7.25 14.04 3.12
C VAL A 194 -5.85 14.57 3.39
N GLY A 195 -5.02 14.70 2.35
CA GLY A 195 -3.65 15.18 2.47
C GLY A 195 -3.58 16.63 2.92
N SER A 196 -4.38 17.52 2.31
CA SER A 196 -4.42 18.94 2.66
C SER A 196 -4.88 19.14 4.10
N THR A 197 -5.87 18.38 4.59
CA THR A 197 -6.32 18.49 6.00
C THR A 197 -5.18 18.26 6.98
N VAL A 198 -4.33 17.25 6.72
CA VAL A 198 -3.15 16.96 7.56
C VAL A 198 -2.08 18.04 7.41
N ILE A 199 -1.80 18.46 6.19
CA ILE A 199 -0.78 19.49 5.91
C ILE A 199 -1.18 20.84 6.52
N ASP A 200 -2.44 21.26 6.35
CA ASP A 200 -2.98 22.52 6.86
C ASP A 200 -2.89 22.55 8.39
N GLU A 201 -3.26 21.46 9.08
CA GLU A 201 -3.12 21.36 10.53
C GLU A 201 -1.65 21.51 10.96
N ILE A 202 -0.70 20.89 10.24
CA ILE A 202 0.73 21.02 10.55
C ILE A 202 1.21 22.46 10.34
N VAL A 203 0.89 23.05 9.19
CA VAL A 203 1.40 24.38 8.78
C VAL A 203 0.79 25.49 9.63
N LEU A 204 -0.52 25.43 9.92
CA LEU A 204 -1.21 26.44 10.73
C LEU A 204 -0.75 26.42 12.19
N ASN A 205 -0.24 25.29 12.68
CA ASN A 205 0.27 25.13 14.03
C ASN A 205 1.79 24.89 14.05
N TRP A 206 2.51 25.44 13.06
CA TRP A 206 3.94 25.17 12.88
C TRP A 206 4.80 25.56 14.09
N ASP A 207 4.44 26.64 14.79
CA ASP A 207 5.16 27.08 16.00
C ASP A 207 5.31 25.98 17.05
N LYS A 208 4.38 25.02 17.05
CA LYS A 208 4.38 23.84 17.90
C LYS A 208 5.00 22.62 17.22
N TYR A 209 4.61 22.34 15.98
CA TYR A 209 5.01 21.12 15.28
C TYR A 209 6.46 21.13 14.76
N GLN A 210 7.10 22.31 14.74
CA GLN A 210 8.54 22.41 14.48
C GLN A 210 9.37 21.66 15.54
N ASP A 211 8.94 21.70 16.80
CA ASP A 211 9.68 21.10 17.93
C ASP A 211 9.03 19.83 18.46
N THR A 212 7.72 19.66 18.31
CA THR A 212 6.96 18.52 18.85
C THR A 212 6.28 17.75 17.74
N LEU A 213 6.52 16.44 17.64
CA LEU A 213 5.81 15.60 16.69
C LEU A 213 4.30 15.55 17.01
N PRO A 214 3.43 15.63 16.00
CA PRO A 214 2.00 15.37 16.21
C PRO A 214 1.75 14.02 16.89
N GLY A 215 0.79 14.00 17.83
CA GLY A 215 0.43 12.82 18.63
C GLY A 215 1.31 12.54 19.86
N GLN A 216 2.37 13.32 20.12
CA GLN A 216 3.25 13.17 21.30
C GLN A 216 2.96 14.17 22.44
N GLN A 217 1.77 14.75 22.46
CA GLN A 217 1.36 15.77 23.43
C GLN A 217 0.67 15.17 24.66
#